data_AF-A0A7Z0WRT4-F1
#
_entry.id   AF-A0A7Z0WRT4-F1
#
_cell.length_a   1.000
_cell.length_b   1.000
_cell.length_c   1.000
_cell.angle_alpha   90.00
_cell.angle_beta   90.00
_cell.angle_gamma   90.00
#
_symmetry.space_group_name_H-M   'P 1'
#
loop_
_entity.id
_entity.type
_entity.pdbx_description
1 polymer ?
#
loop_
_entity_poly.entity_id
_entity_poly.type
_entity_poly.pdbx_seq_one_letter_code
_entity_poly.pdbx_strand_id
1 'polypeptide(L)'
;MGTVIIVVLVVVVLAVLAFVVALAARGKQRAAATLTPGAPPEWAGAHSPEAKLHRRLVAATRSLEALPLGDAAQIEVRVALDQQLRQLDEQLIAAAAIPPSAREPVVARIEPLVAAAEAAVATAAAGHVDLDLLRRNQREIDG
;
A
#
# COMPACT_ATOMS: atom_id res chain seq x y z
N MET A 1 20.74 -31.56 24.58
CA MET A 1 19.30 -31.88 24.73
C MET A 1 18.40 -30.66 24.51
N GLY A 2 18.66 -29.48 25.10
CA GLY A 2 17.77 -28.31 24.97
C GLY A 2 17.65 -27.69 23.57
N THR A 3 18.73 -27.68 22.78
CA THR A 3 18.74 -27.08 21.43
C THR A 3 17.89 -27.85 20.42
N VAL A 4 17.81 -29.17 20.53
CA VAL A 4 17.00 -30.01 19.61
C VAL A 4 15.51 -29.73 19.80
N ILE A 5 15.07 -29.52 21.05
CA ILE A 5 13.67 -29.21 21.39
C ILE A 5 13.26 -27.83 20.83
N ILE A 6 14.17 -26.86 20.91
CA ILE A 6 13.93 -25.50 20.37
C ILE A 6 13.81 -25.53 18.84
N VAL A 7 14.69 -26.27 18.16
CA VAL A 7 14.64 -26.39 16.69
C VAL A 7 13.34 -27.07 16.25
N VAL A 8 12.90 -28.13 16.94
CA VAL A 8 11.64 -28.82 16.64
C VAL A 8 10.44 -27.90 16.87
N LEU A 9 10.43 -27.11 17.95
CA LEU A 9 9.38 -26.12 18.22
C LEU A 9 9.30 -25.06 17.12
N VAL A 10 10.44 -24.55 16.65
CA VAL A 10 10.50 -23.55 15.57
C VAL A 10 9.92 -24.11 14.27
N VAL A 11 10.25 -25.35 13.91
CA VAL A 11 9.73 -25.99 12.69
C VAL A 11 8.22 -26.21 12.75
N VAL A 12 7.68 -26.62 13.91
CA VAL A 12 6.23 -26.81 14.10
C VAL A 12 5.47 -25.48 14.00
N VAL A 13 6.02 -24.40 14.58
CA VAL A 13 5.43 -23.06 14.48
C VAL A 13 5.39 -22.57 13.03
N LEU A 14 6.46 -22.78 12.27
CA LEU A 14 6.52 -22.41 10.85
C LEU A 14 5.51 -23.19 10.00
N ALA A 15 5.32 -24.49 10.28
CA ALA A 15 4.35 -25.33 9.57
C ALA A 15 2.89 -24.91 9.85
N VAL A 16 2.56 -24.56 11.09
CA VAL A 16 1.22 -24.07 11.46
C VAL A 16 0.94 -22.72 10.80
N LEU A 17 1.93 -21.82 10.76
CA LEU A 17 1.82 -20.53 10.07
C LEU A 17 1.55 -20.70 8.57
N ALA A 18 2.26 -21.61 7.90
CA ALA A 18 2.06 -21.89 6.48
C ALA A 18 0.68 -22.49 6.18
N PHE A 19 0.16 -23.36 7.04
CA PHE A 19 -1.16 -23.99 6.87
C PHE A 19 -2.32 -23.00 7.06
N VAL A 20 -2.19 -22.05 7.98
CA VAL A 20 -3.17 -20.97 8.18
C VAL A 20 -3.21 -20.03 6.97
N VAL A 21 -2.04 -19.72 6.38
CA VAL A 21 -1.94 -18.89 5.15
C VAL A 21 -2.66 -19.55 3.97
N ALA A 22 -2.50 -20.87 3.79
CA ALA A 22 -3.11 -21.60 2.68
C ALA A 22 -4.63 -21.73 2.79
N LEU A 23 -5.16 -21.96 4.00
CA LEU A 23 -6.61 -22.11 4.21
C LEU A 23 -7.35 -20.77 4.10
N ALA A 24 -6.67 -19.66 4.41
CA ALA A 24 -7.21 -18.32 4.25
C ALA A 24 -7.29 -17.85 2.78
N ALA A 25 -6.61 -18.51 1.84
CA ALA A 25 -6.56 -18.11 0.43
C ALA A 25 -7.87 -18.39 -0.35
N ARG A 26 -8.66 -19.39 0.05
CA ARG A 26 -9.84 -19.83 -0.72
C ARG A 26 -11.15 -19.09 -0.39
N GLY A 27 -11.32 -18.58 0.83
CA GLY A 27 -12.56 -17.88 1.24
C GLY A 27 -12.57 -16.36 0.99
N LYS A 28 -11.39 -15.74 0.89
CA LYS A 28 -11.19 -14.27 0.82
C LYS A 28 -11.49 -13.62 -0.54
N GLN A 29 -11.66 -14.41 -1.61
CA GLN A 29 -11.67 -13.90 -2.98
C GLN A 29 -12.85 -12.96 -3.34
N ARG A 30 -13.95 -12.93 -2.58
CA ARG A 30 -15.14 -12.12 -2.93
C ARG A 30 -15.34 -10.87 -2.08
N ALA A 31 -14.76 -10.79 -0.89
CA ALA A 31 -14.88 -9.62 0.00
C ALA A 31 -13.59 -8.80 0.11
N ALA A 32 -12.44 -9.37 -0.29
CA ALA A 32 -11.11 -8.74 -0.20
C ALA A 32 -10.68 -7.98 -1.48
N ALA A 33 -11.57 -7.72 -2.43
CA ALA A 33 -11.22 -7.00 -3.66
C ALA A 33 -10.83 -5.52 -3.42
N THR A 34 -10.91 -5.04 -2.18
CA THR A 34 -10.69 -3.62 -1.82
C THR A 34 -9.70 -3.40 -0.68
N LEU A 35 -9.12 -4.45 -0.10
CA LEU A 35 -8.24 -4.34 1.08
C LEU A 35 -6.85 -4.93 0.77
N THR A 36 -5.81 -4.12 0.92
CA THR A 36 -4.41 -4.54 0.84
C THR A 36 -4.14 -5.68 1.84
N PRO A 37 -3.29 -6.68 1.50
CA PRO A 37 -2.95 -7.74 2.43
C PRO A 37 -2.39 -7.18 3.75
N GLY A 38 -3.06 -7.45 4.88
CA GLY A 38 -2.59 -7.05 6.21
C GLY A 38 -3.47 -6.03 6.94
N ALA A 39 -4.39 -5.35 6.25
CA ALA A 39 -5.31 -4.41 6.90
C ALA A 39 -6.24 -5.11 7.91
N PRO A 40 -6.42 -4.55 9.12
CA PRO A 40 -7.35 -5.07 10.11
C PRO A 40 -8.79 -5.13 9.58
N PRO A 41 -9.54 -6.21 9.86
CA PRO A 41 -10.90 -6.38 9.36
C PRO A 41 -11.87 -5.31 9.88
N GLU A 42 -11.60 -4.72 11.05
CA GLU A 42 -12.39 -3.63 11.61
C GLU A 42 -12.34 -2.35 10.76
N TRP A 43 -11.36 -2.18 9.87
CA TRP A 43 -11.31 -1.03 8.97
C TRP A 43 -12.31 -1.15 7.81
N ALA A 44 -12.81 -2.34 7.55
CA ALA A 44 -13.85 -2.58 6.55
C ALA A 44 -15.17 -1.92 7.01
N GLY A 45 -15.41 -0.70 6.56
CA GLY A 45 -16.62 0.07 6.88
C GLY A 45 -16.52 1.00 8.09
N ALA A 46 -15.42 0.98 8.86
CA ALA A 46 -15.22 1.92 9.98
C ALA A 46 -14.82 3.33 9.51
N HIS A 47 -15.08 4.31 10.38
CA HIS A 47 -14.72 5.73 10.25
C HIS A 47 -13.55 6.13 11.16
N SER A 48 -12.75 5.15 11.60
CA SER A 48 -11.56 5.45 12.40
C SER A 48 -10.55 6.24 11.55
N PRO A 49 -9.71 7.09 12.17
CA PRO A 49 -8.72 7.88 11.45
C PRO A 49 -7.78 6.99 10.61
N GLU A 50 -7.45 5.80 11.10
CA GLU A 50 -6.61 4.81 10.40
C GLU A 50 -7.32 4.23 9.17
N ALA A 51 -8.60 3.86 9.30
CA ALA A 51 -9.39 3.38 8.17
C ALA A 51 -9.50 4.46 7.07
N LYS A 52 -9.56 5.73 7.45
CA LYS A 52 -9.56 6.86 6.50
C LYS A 52 -8.20 7.01 5.80
N LEU A 53 -7.10 6.92 6.52
CA LEU A 53 -5.74 6.98 5.95
C LEU A 53 -5.44 5.79 5.04
N HIS A 54 -5.88 4.58 5.40
CA HIS A 54 -5.73 3.40 4.56
C HIS A 54 -6.46 3.56 3.22
N ARG A 55 -7.73 4.01 3.25
CA ARG A 55 -8.48 4.27 2.00
C ARG A 55 -7.82 5.31 1.10
N ARG A 56 -7.21 6.32 1.71
CA ARG A 56 -6.44 7.37 1.03
C ARG A 56 -5.20 6.80 0.33
N LEU A 57 -4.41 5.97 1.03
CA LEU A 57 -3.27 5.25 0.45
C LEU A 57 -3.68 4.32 -0.70
N VAL A 58 -4.78 3.58 -0.54
CA VAL A 58 -5.34 2.73 -1.61
C VAL A 58 -5.75 3.57 -2.82
N ALA A 59 -6.37 4.73 -2.61
CA ALA A 59 -6.73 5.64 -3.69
C ALA A 59 -5.49 6.20 -4.41
N ALA A 60 -4.46 6.60 -3.66
CA ALA A 60 -3.19 7.06 -4.23
C ALA A 60 -2.50 5.97 -5.06
N THR A 61 -2.47 4.74 -4.55
CA THR A 61 -1.90 3.58 -5.25
C THR A 61 -2.66 3.30 -6.56
N ARG A 62 -3.99 3.33 -6.53
CA ARG A 62 -4.81 3.18 -7.75
C ARG A 62 -4.57 4.29 -8.76
N SER A 63 -4.44 5.54 -8.29
CA SER A 63 -4.10 6.67 -9.17
C SER A 63 -2.74 6.47 -9.83
N LEU A 64 -1.77 5.94 -9.09
CA LEU A 64 -0.43 5.62 -9.60
C LEU A 64 -0.44 4.47 -10.61
N GLU A 65 -1.22 3.41 -10.36
CA GLU A 65 -1.41 2.27 -11.27
C GLU A 65 -2.14 2.65 -12.56
N ALA A 66 -3.05 3.63 -12.49
CA ALA A 66 -3.77 4.15 -13.64
C ALA A 66 -2.89 4.99 -14.59
N LEU A 67 -1.71 5.44 -14.13
CA LEU A 67 -0.76 6.13 -15.00
C LEU A 67 -0.16 5.13 -16.00
N PRO A 68 -0.23 5.42 -17.31
CA PRO A 68 0.31 4.51 -18.29
C PRO A 68 1.84 4.49 -18.19
N LEU A 69 2.40 3.34 -18.58
CA LEU A 69 3.84 3.11 -18.57
C LEU A 69 4.53 4.08 -19.53
N GLY A 70 5.34 4.96 -18.97
CA GLY A 70 6.10 5.95 -19.71
C GLY A 70 7.52 5.48 -20.03
N ASP A 71 8.46 6.43 -20.08
CA ASP A 71 9.89 6.13 -20.25
C ASP A 71 10.50 5.46 -19.01
N ALA A 72 11.76 5.02 -19.11
CA ALA A 72 12.45 4.34 -18.01
C ALA A 72 12.53 5.19 -16.74
N ALA A 73 12.73 6.50 -16.85
CA ALA A 73 12.79 7.41 -15.71
C ALA A 73 11.42 7.53 -15.01
N GLN A 74 10.33 7.57 -15.78
CA GLN A 74 8.97 7.59 -15.25
C GLN A 74 8.60 6.28 -14.56
N ILE A 75 9.09 5.15 -15.07
CA ILE A 75 8.92 3.83 -14.44
C ILE A 75 9.64 3.80 -13.08
N GLU A 76 10.88 4.30 -13.01
CA GLU A 76 11.64 4.38 -11.75
C GLU A 76 10.92 5.25 -10.71
N VAL A 77 10.44 6.43 -11.11
CA VAL A 77 9.62 7.31 -10.25
C VAL A 77 8.38 6.58 -9.75
N ARG A 78 7.69 5.84 -10.64
CA ARG A 78 6.50 5.08 -10.27
C ARG A 78 6.81 3.98 -9.26
N VAL A 79 7.91 3.25 -9.44
CA VAL A 79 8.35 2.19 -8.52
C VAL A 79 8.71 2.78 -7.15
N ALA A 80 9.43 3.91 -7.12
CA ALA A 80 9.78 4.57 -5.86
C ALA A 80 8.53 5.03 -5.09
N LEU A 81 7.55 5.60 -5.79
CA LEU A 81 6.27 6.01 -5.19
C LEU A 81 5.47 4.81 -4.69
N ASP A 82 5.40 3.71 -5.45
CA ASP A 82 4.71 2.49 -5.03
C ASP A 82 5.34 1.90 -3.75
N GLN A 83 6.67 1.85 -3.68
CA GLN A 83 7.39 1.39 -2.48
C GLN A 83 7.11 2.29 -1.27
N GLN A 84 7.10 3.60 -1.46
CA GLN A 84 6.80 4.56 -0.39
C GLN A 84 5.36 4.41 0.12
N LEU A 85 4.38 4.24 -0.77
CA LEU A 85 2.98 4.02 -0.40
C LEU A 85 2.81 2.71 0.39
N ARG A 86 3.45 1.62 -0.05
CA ARG A 86 3.44 0.34 0.68
C ARG A 86 4.05 0.46 2.07
N GLN A 87 5.20 1.13 2.20
CA GLN A 87 5.86 1.33 3.49
C GLN A 87 4.99 2.12 4.47
N LEU A 88 4.29 3.15 3.99
CA LEU A 88 3.34 3.91 4.81
C LEU A 88 2.14 3.05 5.23
N ASP A 89 1.63 2.21 4.33
CA ASP A 89 0.51 1.31 4.65
C ASP A 89 0.91 0.25 5.69
N GLU A 90 2.10 -0.35 5.56
CA GLU A 90 2.65 -1.28 6.55
C GLU A 90 2.83 -0.63 7.93
N GLN A 91 3.33 0.60 7.98
CA GLN A 91 3.46 1.36 9.23
C GLN A 91 2.09 1.65 9.86
N LEU A 92 1.09 1.96 9.04
CA LEU A 92 -0.27 2.20 9.50
C LEU A 92 -0.90 0.91 10.06
N ILE A 93 -0.70 -0.22 9.38
CA ILE A 93 -1.14 -1.55 9.82
C ILE A 93 -0.43 -1.93 11.14
N ALA A 94 0.87 -1.68 11.26
CA ALA A 94 1.61 -1.91 12.49
C ALA A 94 1.10 -1.03 13.65
N ALA A 95 0.76 0.23 13.38
CA ALA A 95 0.14 1.12 14.37
C ALA A 95 -1.24 0.61 14.83
N ALA A 96 -1.98 -0.06 13.95
CA ALA A 96 -3.26 -0.68 14.28
C ALA A 96 -3.15 -1.82 15.30
N ALA A 97 -1.99 -2.46 15.43
CA ALA A 97 -1.74 -3.48 16.44
C ALA A 97 -1.46 -2.89 17.84
N ILE A 98 -1.25 -1.58 17.95
CA ILE A 98 -0.93 -0.87 19.20
C ILE A 98 -2.23 -0.52 19.96
N PRO A 99 -2.23 -0.52 21.32
CA PRO A 99 -3.36 -0.04 22.11
C PRO A 99 -3.81 1.38 21.75
N PRO A 100 -5.12 1.72 21.88
CA PRO A 100 -5.68 2.99 21.39
C PRO A 100 -4.98 4.25 21.94
N SER A 101 -4.61 4.23 23.22
CA SER A 101 -3.95 5.35 23.90
C SER A 101 -2.53 5.66 23.40
N ALA A 102 -1.84 4.67 22.83
CA ALA A 102 -0.51 4.84 22.24
C ALA A 102 -0.56 4.98 20.71
N ARG A 103 -1.74 4.76 20.10
CA ARG A 103 -1.95 4.77 18.65
C ARG A 103 -2.17 6.17 18.10
N GLU A 104 -2.97 7.01 18.75
CA GLU A 104 -3.25 8.39 18.32
C GLU A 104 -2.00 9.20 17.93
N PRO A 105 -0.94 9.30 18.76
CA PRO A 105 0.25 10.08 18.41
C PRO A 105 1.04 9.47 17.24
N VAL A 106 0.92 8.17 16.99
CA VAL A 106 1.56 7.50 15.84
C VAL A 106 0.79 7.82 14.56
N VAL A 107 -0.54 7.70 14.59
CA VAL A 107 -1.42 8.03 13.46
C VAL A 107 -1.29 9.50 13.06
N ALA A 108 -1.22 10.41 14.03
CA ALA A 108 -1.01 11.83 13.79
C ALA A 108 0.34 12.16 13.12
N ARG A 109 1.38 11.32 13.31
CA ARG A 109 2.67 11.47 12.61
C ARG A 109 2.65 10.88 11.20
N ILE A 110 1.83 9.85 10.96
CA ILE A 110 1.69 9.22 9.64
C ILE A 110 0.88 10.09 8.69
N GLU A 111 -0.15 10.78 9.19
CA GLU A 111 -1.03 11.65 8.39
C GLU A 111 -0.29 12.65 7.46
N PRO A 112 0.67 13.47 7.92
CA PRO A 112 1.41 14.38 7.04
C PRO A 112 2.27 13.64 6.00
N LEU A 113 2.78 12.44 6.31
CA LEU A 113 3.55 11.63 5.38
C LEU A 113 2.66 11.08 4.25
N VAL A 114 1.44 10.66 4.58
CA VAL A 114 0.43 10.25 3.59
C VAL A 114 0.07 11.42 2.68
N ALA A 115 -0.15 12.61 3.24
CA ALA A 115 -0.45 13.81 2.46
C ALA A 115 0.70 14.18 1.50
N ALA A 116 1.96 14.05 1.93
CA ALA A 116 3.12 14.29 1.08
C ALA A 116 3.23 13.26 -0.05
N ALA A 117 2.96 11.98 0.23
CA ALA A 117 2.96 10.92 -0.78
C ALA A 117 1.85 11.12 -1.82
N GLU A 118 0.64 11.51 -1.39
CA GLU A 118 -0.46 11.86 -2.30
C GLU A 118 -0.10 13.04 -3.21
N ALA A 119 0.53 14.08 -2.67
CA ALA A 119 0.99 15.22 -3.46
C ALA A 119 2.03 14.80 -4.50
N ALA A 120 2.98 13.92 -4.13
CA ALA A 120 3.98 13.40 -5.07
C ALA A 120 3.35 12.58 -6.21
N VAL A 121 2.35 11.74 -5.90
CA VAL A 121 1.58 11.01 -6.92
C VAL A 121 0.84 11.99 -7.85
N ALA A 122 0.24 13.05 -7.31
CA ALA A 122 -0.45 14.06 -8.11
C ALA A 122 0.52 14.82 -9.03
N THR A 123 1.72 15.16 -8.56
CA THR A 123 2.77 15.78 -9.39
C THR A 123 3.24 14.85 -10.49
N ALA A 124 3.45 13.56 -10.20
CA ALA A 124 3.81 12.57 -11.21
C ALA A 124 2.72 12.42 -12.28
N ALA A 125 1.45 12.42 -11.88
CA ALA A 125 0.32 12.39 -12.80
C ALA A 125 0.26 13.65 -13.69
N ALA A 126 0.50 14.83 -13.13
CA ALA A 126 0.52 16.09 -13.88
C ALA A 126 1.64 16.11 -14.93
N GLY A 127 2.85 15.68 -14.55
CA GLY A 127 3.97 15.59 -15.49
C GLY A 127 3.73 14.60 -16.63
N HIS A 128 2.98 13.53 -16.37
CA HIS A 128 2.57 12.59 -17.40
C HIS A 128 1.59 13.21 -18.41
N VAL A 129 0.58 13.93 -17.94
CA VAL A 129 -0.41 14.61 -18.80
C VAL A 129 0.26 15.67 -19.68
N ASP A 130 1.20 16.44 -19.15
CA ASP A 130 1.92 17.48 -19.90
C ASP A 130 2.68 16.90 -21.11
N LEU A 131 3.42 15.80 -20.91
CA LEU A 131 4.13 15.11 -21.99
C LEU A 131 3.19 14.55 -23.05
N ASP A 132 2.02 14.04 -22.66
CA ASP A 132 1.03 13.54 -23.60
C ASP A 132 0.39 14.67 -24.42
N LEU A 133 0.18 15.85 -23.84
CA LEU A 133 -0.28 17.04 -24.58
C LEU A 133 0.77 17.48 -25.60
N LEU A 134 2.04 17.54 -25.20
CA LEU A 134 3.15 17.88 -26.11
C LEU A 134 3.22 16.90 -27.30
N ARG A 135 3.14 15.59 -27.04
CA ARG A 135 3.13 14.55 -28.09
C ARG A 135 1.90 14.61 -28.99
N ARG A 136 0.75 15.06 -28.48
CA ARG A 136 -0.47 15.22 -29.29
C ARG A 136 -0.31 16.40 -30.25
N ASN A 137 0.14 17.55 -29.73
CA ASN A 137 0.34 18.75 -30.53
C ASN A 137 1.40 18.54 -31.62
N GLN A 138 2.49 17.82 -31.33
CA GLN A 138 3.50 17.48 -32.35
C GLN A 138 2.90 16.66 -33.51
N ARG A 139 2.04 15.68 -33.22
CA ARG A 139 1.37 14.86 -34.25
C ARG A 139 0.44 15.67 -35.15
N GLU A 140 -0.17 16.73 -34.63
CA GLU A 140 -1.02 17.64 -35.42
C GLU A 140 -0.19 18.57 -36.32
N ILE A 141 1.07 18.83 -35.98
CA ILE A 141 1.99 19.65 -36.79
C ILE A 141 2.63 18.81 -37.90
N ASP A 142 2.91 17.53 -37.63
CA ASP A 142 3.61 16.62 -38.55
C ASP A 142 2.66 15.87 -39.53
N GLY A 143 1.34 15.99 -39.36
CA GLY A 143 0.31 15.31 -40.15
C GLY A 143 -0.49 16.25 -41.05
#